data_AF-A0A526XML7-F1
#
_entry.id   AF-A0A526XML7-F1
#
_cell.length_a   1.000
_cell.length_b   1.000
_cell.length_c   1.000
_cell.angle_alpha   90.00
_cell.angle_beta   90.00
_cell.angle_gamma   90.00
#
_symmetry.space_group_name_H-M   'P 1'
#
loop_
_entity.id
_entity.type
_entity.pdbx_description
1 polymer ?
#
loop_
_entity_poly.entity_id
_entity_poly.type
_entity_poly.pdbx_seq_one_letter_code
_entity_poly.pdbx_strand_id
1 'polypeptide(L)' 'AKTAADVFAKSDMIVKVKEPQPNEWVQLRDGQILYTYLHLAPDPEQTKGLLASGVTAIAYETVTDDRGGLPL' A
#
# COMPACT_ATOMS: atom_id res chain seq x y z
N ALA A 1 -13.84 9.94 8.57
CA ALA A 1 -14.41 8.68 8.06
C ALA A 1 -15.07 7.93 9.21
N LYS A 2 -16.17 7.19 8.98
CA LYS A 2 -16.85 6.42 10.04
C LYS A 2 -16.64 4.91 9.89
N THR A 3 -16.19 4.45 8.72
CA THR A 3 -15.88 3.05 8.42
C THR A 3 -14.53 2.94 7.71
N ALA A 4 -13.98 1.72 7.59
CA ALA A 4 -12.78 1.49 6.77
C ALA A 4 -13.04 1.86 5.29
N ALA A 5 -14.19 1.46 4.75
CA ALA A 5 -14.58 1.78 3.37
C ALA A 5 -14.63 3.29 3.11
N ASP A 6 -15.10 4.08 4.08
CA ASP A 6 -15.05 5.55 3.99
C ASP A 6 -13.60 6.07 3.89
N VAL A 7 -12.66 5.48 4.64
CA VAL A 7 -11.24 5.88 4.59
C VAL A 7 -10.67 5.55 3.23
N PHE A 8 -10.86 4.32 2.75
CA PHE A 8 -10.38 3.91 1.44
C PHE A 8 -10.94 4.81 0.35
N ALA A 9 -12.25 5.06 0.32
CA ALA A 9 -12.91 5.84 -0.73
C ALA A 9 -12.52 7.33 -0.76
N LYS A 10 -12.23 7.95 0.40
CA LYS A 10 -12.06 9.41 0.51
C LYS A 10 -10.61 9.88 0.56
N SER A 11 -9.67 9.00 0.86
CA SER A 11 -8.27 9.41 1.06
C SER A 11 -7.50 9.40 -0.25
N ASP A 12 -6.73 10.45 -0.54
CA ASP A 12 -5.76 10.43 -1.65
C ASP A 12 -4.51 9.62 -1.29
N MET A 13 -4.18 9.56 0.00
CA MET A 13 -3.10 8.75 0.54
C MET A 13 -3.57 7.95 1.75
N ILE A 14 -3.23 6.67 1.80
CA ILE A 14 -3.47 5.77 2.92
C ILE A 14 -2.12 5.40 3.54
N VAL A 15 -1.99 5.66 4.84
CA VAL A 15 -0.84 5.28 5.65
C VAL A 15 -1.24 4.09 6.52
N LYS A 16 -0.50 2.98 6.42
CA LYS A 16 -0.73 1.76 7.20
C LYS A 16 0.58 1.28 7.84
N VAL A 17 0.47 0.32 8.74
CA VAL A 17 1.62 -0.41 9.31
C VAL A 17 1.89 -1.69 8.53
N LYS A 18 0.84 -2.47 8.23
CA LYS A 18 0.93 -3.76 7.54
C LYS A 18 0.36 -3.70 6.13
N GLU A 19 0.73 -4.68 5.34
CA GLU A 19 0.23 -4.92 4.00
C GLU A 19 -1.30 -5.00 3.96
N PRO A 20 -1.94 -4.50 2.89
CA PRO A 20 -3.37 -4.65 2.74
C PRO A 20 -3.72 -6.13 2.57
N GLN A 21 -4.84 -6.55 3.15
CA GLN A 21 -5.38 -7.90 3.01
C GLN A 21 -6.21 -8.05 1.72
N PRO A 22 -6.55 -9.28 1.26
CA PRO A 22 -7.28 -9.48 0.01
C PRO A 22 -8.58 -8.67 -0.16
N ASN A 23 -9.32 -8.49 0.93
CA ASN A 23 -10.54 -7.67 0.96
C ASN A 23 -10.28 -6.16 0.96
N GLU A 24 -9.04 -5.73 1.22
CA GLU A 24 -8.60 -4.33 1.14
C GLU A 24 -8.05 -3.99 -0.25
N TRP A 25 -7.48 -4.94 -1.00
CA TRP A 25 -6.97 -4.70 -2.37
C TRP A 25 -8.06 -4.14 -3.29
N VAL A 26 -9.27 -4.67 -3.21
CA VAL A 26 -10.43 -4.25 -4.02
C VAL A 26 -10.97 -2.86 -3.65
N GLN A 27 -10.52 -2.29 -2.53
CA GLN A 27 -10.91 -0.95 -2.10
C GLN A 27 -9.88 0.12 -2.50
N LEU A 28 -8.69 -0.30 -2.93
CA LEU A 28 -7.67 0.57 -3.51
C LEU A 28 -8.06 0.97 -4.94
N ARG A 29 -7.54 2.11 -5.41
CA ARG A 29 -7.88 2.65 -6.72
C ARG A 29 -6.72 3.41 -7.35
N ASP A 30 -6.83 3.62 -8.67
CA ASP A 30 -5.96 4.52 -9.42
C ASP A 30 -5.98 5.95 -8.84
N GLY A 31 -4.83 6.63 -8.91
CA GLY A 31 -4.63 7.97 -8.34
C GLY A 31 -4.51 8.02 -6.81
N GLN A 32 -4.56 6.88 -6.12
CA GLN A 32 -4.34 6.79 -4.68
C GLN A 32 -2.91 6.33 -4.35
N ILE A 33 -2.34 6.87 -3.27
CA ILE A 33 -1.06 6.44 -2.71
C ILE A 33 -1.31 5.49 -1.53
N LEU A 34 -0.67 4.34 -1.53
CA LEU A 34 -0.57 3.45 -0.36
C LEU A 34 0.86 3.47 0.18
N TYR A 35 1.05 3.84 1.44
CA TYR A 35 2.35 3.91 2.09
C TYR A 35 2.35 3.03 3.35
N THR A 36 3.07 1.91 3.31
CA THR A 36 3.06 0.86 4.34
C THR A 36 4.20 -0.14 4.12
N TYR A 37 4.42 -1.08 5.05
CA TYR A 37 5.22 -2.27 4.76
C TYR A 37 4.49 -3.20 3.80
N LEU A 38 5.15 -3.69 2.74
CA LEU A 38 4.50 -4.53 1.73
C LEU A 38 5.04 -5.94 1.62
N HIS A 39 6.35 -6.13 1.79
CA HIS A 39 7.05 -7.41 1.63
C HIS A 39 6.65 -8.14 0.34
N LEU A 40 6.68 -7.43 -0.80
CA LEU A 40 6.13 -7.95 -2.06
C LEU A 40 6.87 -9.17 -2.63
N ALA A 41 8.18 -9.27 -2.39
CA ALA A 41 9.01 -10.32 -2.99
C ALA A 41 8.50 -11.76 -2.72
N PRO A 42 8.10 -12.13 -1.49
CA PRO A 42 7.50 -13.44 -1.22
C PRO A 42 6.00 -13.57 -1.55
N ASP A 43 5.28 -12.50 -1.87
CA ASP A 43 3.81 -12.53 -2.04
C ASP A 43 3.35 -12.03 -3.44
N PRO A 44 3.28 -12.94 -4.44
CA PRO A 44 2.83 -12.58 -5.78
C PRO A 44 1.33 -12.27 -5.86
N GLU A 45 0.50 -12.75 -4.93
CA GLU A 45 -0.95 -12.49 -4.96
C GLU A 45 -1.24 -11.06 -4.49
N GLN A 46 -0.57 -10.62 -3.43
CA GLN A 46 -0.60 -9.21 -3.02
C GLN A 46 -0.13 -8.30 -4.16
N THR A 47 0.97 -8.67 -4.84
CA THR A 47 1.49 -7.90 -5.98
C THR A 47 0.43 -7.78 -7.09
N LYS A 48 -0.24 -8.87 -7.45
CA LYS A 48 -1.34 -8.86 -8.44
C LYS A 48 -2.52 -8.01 -7.98
N GLY A 49 -2.90 -8.09 -6.70
CA GLY A 49 -3.98 -7.29 -6.12
C GLY A 49 -3.71 -5.79 -6.21
N LEU A 50 -2.49 -5.36 -5.87
CA LEU A 50 -2.06 -3.96 -6.01
C LEU A 50 -2.07 -3.53 -7.48
N LEU A 51 -1.49 -4.33 -8.39
CA LEU A 51 -1.48 -4.05 -9.82
C LEU A 51 -2.90 -3.92 -10.40
N ALA A 52 -3.81 -4.81 -10.01
CA ALA A 52 -5.20 -4.77 -10.45
C ALA A 52 -5.95 -3.53 -9.96
N SER A 53 -5.61 -3.01 -8.78
CA SER A 53 -6.21 -1.79 -8.24
C SER A 53 -5.74 -0.49 -8.92
N GLY A 54 -4.57 -0.51 -9.57
CA GLY A 54 -3.93 0.68 -10.13
C GLY A 54 -3.31 1.63 -9.10
N VAL A 55 -3.27 1.26 -7.83
CA VAL A 55 -2.70 2.11 -6.76
C VAL A 55 -1.21 2.37 -6.97
N THR A 56 -0.74 3.56 -6.57
CA THR A 56 0.70 3.80 -6.38
C THR A 56 1.09 3.33 -4.98
N ALA A 57 1.84 2.22 -4.89
CA ALA A 57 2.26 1.66 -3.60
C ALA A 57 3.75 1.95 -3.31
N ILE A 58 4.03 2.46 -2.12
CA ILE A 58 5.38 2.73 -1.62
C ILE A 58 5.60 1.83 -0.40
N ALA A 59 6.61 0.96 -0.49
CA ALA A 59 7.02 0.05 0.58
C ALA A 59 7.98 0.74 1.54
N TYR A 60 7.67 0.74 2.85
CA TYR A 60 8.59 1.28 3.86
C TYR A 60 9.97 0.61 3.82
N GLU A 61 9.98 -0.72 3.73
CA GLU A 61 11.20 -1.54 3.75
C GLU A 61 12.10 -1.37 2.53
N THR A 62 11.70 -0.56 1.56
CA THR A 62 12.50 -0.25 0.36
C THR A 62 12.86 1.23 0.24
N VAL A 63 12.35 2.09 1.12
CA VAL A 63 12.82 3.49 1.21
C VAL A 63 14.24 3.45 1.75
N THR A 64 15.18 3.96 0.97
CA THR A 64 16.60 4.03 1.32
C THR A 64 17.08 5.47 1.33
N ASP A 65 18.04 5.77 2.21
CA ASP A 65 18.80 7.03 2.12
C ASP A 65 19.95 6.92 1.11
N ASP A 66 20.65 8.04 0.86
CA ASP A 66 21.78 8.10 -0.07
C ASP A 66 22.98 7.22 0.35
N ARG A 67 22.95 6.62 1.55
CA ARG A 67 23.96 5.72 2.10
C ARG A 67 23.49 4.26 2.14
N GLY A 68 22.27 3.97 1.66
CA GLY A 68 21.68 2.63 1.64
C GLY A 68 21.07 2.18 2.97
N GLY A 69 20.88 3.08 3.94
CA GLY A 69 20.17 2.78 5.19
C GLY A 69 18.66 2.65 4.97
N LEU A 70 17.99 1.86 5.82
CA LEU A 70 16.53 1.70 5.85
C LEU A 70 15.97 2.42 7.10
N PRO A 71 15.47 3.66 6.99
CA PRO A 71 15.16 4.49 8.15
C PRO A 71 13.73 4.32 8.71
N LEU A 72 12.90 3.51 8.05
CA LEU A 72 11.48 3.31 8.37
C LEU A 72 11.21 1.93 8.96
#